data_AF-A0A949LNQ0-F1
#
_entry.id   AF-A0A949LNQ0-F1
#
_cell.length_a   1.000
_cell.length_b   1.000
_cell.length_c   1.000
_cell.angle_alpha   90.00
_cell.angle_beta   90.00
_cell.angle_gamma   90.00
#
_symmetry.space_group_name_H-M   'P 1'
#
loop_
_entity.id
_entity.type
_entity.pdbx_description
1 polymer ?
#
loop_
_entity_poly.entity_id
_entity_poly.type
_entity_poly.pdbx_seq_one_letter_code
_entity_poly.pdbx_strand_id
1 'polypeptide(L)'
;MFELSVSTDGSTPIEFTYRGKLFRIHNVLNRWCEAGGWWNRISDGTYRPNDLPNDNARAIWRVEAAPIGAVTTFELERDEATGKWLIRVV
;
A
#
# COMPACT_ATOMS: atom_id res chain seq x y z
N MET A 1 5.93 11.57 -2.34
CA MET A 1 5.30 10.25 -2.56
C MET A 1 5.40 9.96 -4.04
N PHE A 2 5.96 8.81 -4.43
CA PHE A 2 6.11 8.45 -5.85
C PHE A 2 5.13 7.33 -6.18
N GLU A 3 4.33 7.51 -7.23
CA GLU A 3 3.47 6.46 -7.77
C GLU A 3 4.34 5.33 -8.33
N LEU A 4 3.96 4.10 -8.02
CA LEU A 4 4.64 2.89 -8.46
C LEU A 4 3.76 2.12 -9.44
N SER A 5 4.39 1.59 -10.50
CA SER A 5 3.79 0.51 -11.27
C SER A 5 4.07 -0.81 -10.54
N VAL A 6 3.04 -1.41 -9.95
CA VAL A 6 3.12 -2.66 -9.20
C VAL A 6 2.34 -3.75 -9.91
N SER A 7 2.97 -4.89 -10.15
CA SER A 7 2.30 -6.12 -10.56
C SER A 7 1.86 -6.87 -9.31
N THR A 8 0.62 -7.33 -9.28
CA THR A 8 0.03 -8.06 -8.15
C THR A 8 -0.51 -9.40 -8.60
N ASP A 9 -0.28 -10.44 -7.80
CA ASP A 9 -1.02 -11.70 -7.90
C ASP A 9 -2.21 -11.63 -6.93
N GLY A 10 -3.39 -11.32 -7.47
CA GLY A 10 -4.57 -10.98 -6.68
C GLY A 10 -4.37 -9.70 -5.85
N SER A 11 -4.25 -9.83 -4.52
CA SER A 11 -4.03 -8.72 -3.59
C SER A 11 -2.59 -8.62 -3.09
N THR A 12 -1.69 -9.51 -3.55
CA THR A 12 -0.30 -9.57 -3.09
C THR A 12 0.62 -8.95 -4.14
N PRO A 13 1.44 -7.95 -3.79
CA PRO A 13 2.42 -7.39 -4.73
C PRO A 13 3.53 -8.40 -5.00
N ILE A 14 3.84 -8.62 -6.27
CA ILE A 14 4.89 -9.57 -6.73
C ILE A 14 6.11 -8.85 -7.29
N GLU A 15 5.92 -7.74 -7.98
CA GLU A 15 6.99 -6.97 -8.63
C GLU A 15 6.59 -5.50 -8.67
N PHE A 16 7.55 -4.59 -8.57
CA PHE A 16 7.28 -3.16 -8.72
C PHE A 16 8.40 -2.44 -9.45
N THR A 17 8.04 -1.41 -10.20
CA THR A 17 9.00 -0.54 -10.88
C THR A 17 9.17 0.75 -10.09
N TYR A 18 10.40 1.02 -9.65
CA TYR A 18 10.75 2.23 -8.93
C TYR A 18 11.96 2.91 -9.58
N ARG A 19 11.83 4.21 -9.90
CA ARG A 19 12.88 5.02 -10.56
C ARG A 19 13.48 4.36 -11.81
N GLY A 20 12.63 3.70 -12.62
CA GLY A 20 13.03 3.01 -13.85
C GLY A 20 13.73 1.66 -13.65
N LYS A 21 13.77 1.14 -12.41
CA LYS A 21 14.29 -0.20 -12.11
C LYS A 21 13.18 -1.12 -11.65
N LEU A 22 13.17 -2.35 -12.16
CA LEU A 22 12.26 -3.40 -11.72
C LEU A 22 12.83 -4.07 -10.46
N PHE A 23 12.02 -4.13 -9.42
CA PHE A 23 12.30 -4.82 -8.17
C PHE A 23 11.34 -6.00 -8.04
N ARG A 24 11.90 -7.20 -7.99
CA ARG A 24 11.12 -8.40 -7.71
C ARG A 24 11.01 -8.60 -6.21
N ILE A 25 9.79 -8.82 -5.72
CA ILE A 25 9.54 -9.14 -4.32
C ILE A 25 9.85 -10.62 -4.13
N HIS A 26 10.79 -10.90 -3.22
CA HIS A 26 11.16 -12.26 -2.86
C HIS A 26 10.30 -12.77 -1.70
N ASN A 27 9.95 -11.88 -0.77
CA ASN A 27 9.19 -12.24 0.41
C ASN A 27 8.31 -11.08 0.86
N VAL A 28 7.10 -11.38 1.31
CA VAL A 28 6.20 -10.41 1.95
C VAL A 28 6.30 -10.65 3.45
N LEU A 29 7.01 -9.76 4.14
CA LEU A 29 7.26 -9.88 5.58
C LEU A 29 6.00 -9.65 6.39
N ASN A 30 5.23 -8.63 6.04
CA ASN A 30 4.01 -8.28 6.78
C ASN A 30 3.02 -7.54 5.88
N ARG A 31 1.73 -7.69 6.19
CA ARG A 31 0.64 -6.97 5.55
C ARG A 31 -0.33 -6.48 6.61
N TRP A 32 -0.63 -5.19 6.59
CA TRP A 32 -1.67 -4.60 7.43
C TRP A 32 -2.51 -3.59 6.64
N CYS A 33 -3.67 -3.23 7.18
CA CYS A 33 -4.53 -2.19 6.61
C CYS A 33 -4.70 -1.09 7.66
N GLU A 34 -4.38 0.14 7.29
CA GLU A 34 -4.66 1.32 8.09
C GLU A 34 -6.08 1.78 7.74
N ALA A 35 -6.98 1.70 8.73
CA ALA A 35 -8.34 2.17 8.58
C ALA A 35 -8.35 3.71 8.44
N GLY A 36 -9.04 4.22 7.41
CA GLY A 36 -9.09 5.63 7.02
C GLY A 36 -9.82 6.58 7.97
N GLY A 37 -9.77 6.34 9.28
CA GLY A 37 -10.33 7.24 10.29
C GLY A 37 -11.86 7.28 10.34
N TRP A 38 -12.57 6.35 9.69
CA TRP A 38 -14.05 6.26 9.73
C TRP A 38 -14.60 6.23 11.17
N TRP A 39 -13.85 5.62 12.09
CA TRP A 39 -14.18 5.58 13.53
C TRP A 39 -14.23 6.96 14.20
N ASN A 40 -13.46 7.94 13.74
CA ASN A 40 -13.51 9.31 14.28
C ASN A 40 -14.79 10.05 13.88
N ARG A 41 -15.46 9.62 12.80
CA ARG A 41 -16.60 10.33 12.22
C ARG A 41 -17.95 9.83 12.75
N ILE A 42 -17.99 8.60 13.28
CA ILE A 42 -19.16 8.07 13.99
C ILE A 42 -19.44 8.86 15.29
N SER A 43 -18.39 9.38 15.96
CA SER A 43 -18.52 10.14 17.20
C SER A 43 -19.15 11.53 17.05
N ASP A 44 -19.18 12.11 15.83
CA ASP A 44 -19.79 13.41 15.54
C ASP A 44 -21.33 13.32 15.41
N GLY A 45 -21.91 12.12 15.38
CA GLY A 45 -23.35 11.90 15.23
C GLY A 45 -23.90 12.22 13.83
N THR A 46 -23.08 12.77 12.93
CA THR A 46 -23.47 13.07 11.54
C THR A 46 -23.11 11.89 10.63
N TYR A 47 -24.06 10.98 10.38
CA TYR A 47 -23.89 9.97 9.32
C TYR A 47 -23.97 10.64 7.96
N ARG A 48 -22.84 10.77 7.26
CA ARG A 48 -22.83 11.21 5.86
C ARG A 48 -22.75 9.96 4.99
N PRO A 49 -23.64 9.77 3.99
CA PRO A 49 -23.58 8.60 3.10
C PRO A 49 -22.30 8.50 2.26
N ASN A 50 -21.47 9.56 2.22
CA ASN A 50 -20.13 9.55 1.62
C ASN A 50 -19.01 9.20 2.63
N ASP A 51 -19.32 9.00 3.91
CA ASP A 51 -18.39 8.42 4.90
C ASP A 51 -18.38 6.89 4.75
N LEU A 52 -18.05 6.42 3.54
CA LEU A 52 -17.85 5.02 3.28
C LEU A 52 -16.68 4.51 4.16
N PRO A 53 -16.74 3.27 4.67
CA PRO A 53 -15.71 2.71 5.54
C PRO A 53 -14.30 2.68 4.90
N ASN A 54 -14.20 2.91 3.58
CA ASN A 54 -12.97 2.85 2.80
C ASN A 54 -12.39 4.19 2.37
N ASP A 55 -12.98 5.32 2.77
CA ASP A 55 -12.71 6.65 2.18
C ASP A 55 -11.23 7.11 2.28
N ASN A 56 -10.44 6.50 3.15
CA ASN A 56 -8.97 6.69 3.24
C ASN A 56 -8.25 5.41 3.71
N ALA A 57 -8.81 4.22 3.45
CA ALA A 57 -8.17 2.98 3.86
C ALA A 57 -6.91 2.75 3.03
N ARG A 58 -5.80 2.41 3.71
CA ARG A 58 -4.50 2.17 3.06
C ARG A 58 -4.02 0.80 3.44
N ALA A 59 -3.85 -0.06 2.45
CA ALA A 59 -3.20 -1.34 2.67
C ALA A 59 -1.69 -1.13 2.57
N ILE A 60 -0.94 -1.66 3.55
CA ILE A 60 0.51 -1.58 3.60
C ILE A 60 1.10 -2.98 3.56
N TRP A 61 2.08 -3.18 2.70
CA TRP A 61 2.87 -4.39 2.59
C TRP A 61 4.33 -4.05 2.84
N ARG A 62 4.91 -4.70 3.84
CA ARG A 62 6.35 -4.70 4.04
C ARG A 62 6.93 -5.88 3.28
N VAL A 63 7.77 -5.61 2.31
CA VAL A 63 8.28 -6.58 1.34
C VAL A 63 9.79 -6.54 1.28
N GLU A 64 10.40 -7.67 1.03
CA GLU A 64 11.82 -7.80 0.76
C GLU A 64 12.02 -7.95 -0.75
N ALA A 65 12.71 -6.99 -1.35
CA ALA A 65 12.98 -6.97 -2.78
C ALA A 65 14.47 -6.68 -3.06
N ALA A 66 15.00 -7.28 -4.11
CA ALA A 66 16.42 -7.14 -4.49
C ALA A 66 16.55 -6.71 -5.95
N PRO A 67 17.22 -5.59 -6.27
CA PRO A 67 17.49 -5.18 -7.65
C PRO A 67 18.70 -5.91 -8.27
N ILE A 68 19.00 -7.15 -7.86
CA ILE A 68 20.22 -7.94 -8.13
C ILE A 68 21.32 -7.63 -7.08
N GLY A 69 21.61 -8.60 -6.20
CA GLY A 69 22.79 -8.61 -5.33
C GLY A 69 22.56 -8.31 -3.84
N ALA A 70 21.54 -7.51 -3.47
CA ALA A 70 21.22 -7.24 -2.07
C ALA A 70 19.70 -7.14 -1.85
N VAL A 71 19.18 -7.89 -0.89
CA VAL A 71 17.79 -7.81 -0.45
C VAL A 71 17.62 -6.54 0.39
N THR A 72 16.67 -5.69 0.01
CA THR A 72 16.31 -4.49 0.75
C THR A 72 14.84 -4.57 1.12
N THR A 73 14.50 -4.13 2.32
CA THR A 73 13.12 -4.05 2.75
C THR A 73 12.48 -2.76 2.25
N PHE A 74 11.29 -2.87 1.66
CA PHE A 74 10.48 -1.76 1.20
C PHE A 74 9.09 -1.83 1.81
N GLU A 75 8.47 -0.68 1.99
CA GLU A 75 7.07 -0.59 2.35
C GLU A 75 6.28 -0.07 1.14
N LEU A 76 5.33 -0.88 0.69
CA LEU A 76 4.41 -0.54 -0.38
C LEU A 76 3.07 -0.19 0.25
N GLU A 77 2.57 0.99 -0.07
CA GLU A 77 1.24 1.45 0.31
C GLU A 77 0.33 1.38 -0.91
N ARG A 78 -0.84 0.77 -0.77
CA ARG A 78 -1.94 0.87 -1.75
C ARG A 78 -3.04 1.70 -1.13
N ASP A 79 -3.34 2.79 -1.81
CA ASP A 79 -4.51 3.60 -1.50
C ASP A 79 -5.76 2.87 -2.03
N GLU A 80 -6.67 2.47 -1.14
CA GLU A 80 -7.87 1.71 -1.54
C GLU A 80 -8.93 2.61 -2.18
N ALA A 81 -8.87 3.93 -1.97
CA ALA A 81 -9.80 4.87 -2.57
C ALA A 81 -9.50 5.12 -4.07
N THR A 82 -8.22 5.18 -4.42
CA THR A 82 -7.75 5.46 -5.78
C THR A 82 -7.16 4.24 -6.48
N GLY A 83 -6.89 3.16 -5.74
CA GLY A 83 -6.21 1.96 -6.22
C GLY A 83 -4.72 2.16 -6.50
N LYS A 84 -4.16 3.32 -6.17
CA LYS A 84 -2.77 3.70 -6.49
C LYS A 84 -1.79 3.04 -5.54
N TRP A 85 -0.65 2.64 -6.09
CA TRP A 85 0.47 2.11 -5.33
C TRP A 85 1.54 3.18 -5.14
N LEU A 86 2.08 3.25 -3.93
CA LEU A 86 3.00 4.28 -3.47
C LEU A 86 4.11 3.60 -2.68
N ILE A 87 5.34 4.09 -2.81
CA ILE A 87 6.47 3.61 -2.00
C ILE A 87 6.63 4.47 -0.74
N ARG A 88 6.76 3.80 0.41
CA ARG A 88 7.18 4.40 1.67
C ARG A 88 8.63 3.98 1.93
N VAL A 89 9.49 4.98 2.01
CA VAL A 89 10.89 4.80 2.44
C VAL A 89 10.89 5.01 3.94
N VAL A 90 11.32 4.00 4.68
CA VAL A 90 11.58 4.07 6.13
C VAL A 90 13.01 4.48 6.41
#